data_AF-A0A485LBD4-F1
#
_entry.id   AF-A0A485LBD4-F1
#
_cell.length_a   1.000
_cell.length_b   1.000
_cell.length_c   1.000
_cell.angle_alpha   90.00
_cell.angle_beta   90.00
_cell.angle_gamma   90.00
#
_symmetry.space_group_name_H-M   'P 1'
#
loop_
_entity.id
_entity.type
_entity.pdbx_description
1 polymer ?
#
loop_
_entity_poly.entity_id
_entity_poly.type
_entity_poly.pdbx_seq_one_letter_code
_entity_poly.pdbx_strand_id
1 'polypeptide(L)'
;MAQVAAFQHGQYADLVPFQSLIQPKLDYLAQREESWASVVRRNIDRLRASRLAPDDEFTRRRMYCFHTAYVDLRREARPVFDTWYSQHGPTRVCRFLRCLDSRMATVLVLDAVWYGRLDALVCIHRIMSLERYIVSLVDLAAMANQLAILQYLVEERLGQCTIIALAEAARLGHVNVAQWIYEYTDVEVADDVIASAARNGHLIIVKYFAEHGTRPNDVCSRALVATIGSGHVEIVKYCCHERRGDCCVKAALEAARAAYQLTSTSRATKKRLLYDIAYVRQRLCGCCEWDR
;
A
#
# COMPACT_ATOMS: atom_id res chain seq x y z
N MET A 1 -9.88 6.23 40.32
CA MET A 1 -11.04 7.03 40.75
C MET A 1 -10.84 8.50 40.39
N ALA A 2 -11.35 8.88 39.23
CA ALA A 2 -11.94 10.18 38.91
C ALA A 2 -12.69 9.94 37.60
N GLN A 3 -13.99 9.61 37.70
CA GLN A 3 -14.86 9.61 36.53
C GLN A 3 -14.78 11.00 35.92
N VAL A 4 -14.37 11.05 34.65
CA VAL A 4 -14.38 12.24 33.81
C VAL A 4 -15.75 12.89 33.98
N ALA A 5 -15.74 14.15 34.41
CA ALA A 5 -16.94 14.93 34.67
C ALA A 5 -17.95 14.74 33.52
N ALA A 6 -19.19 14.49 33.92
CA ALA A 6 -20.31 14.15 33.08
C ALA A 6 -20.29 14.87 31.73
N PHE A 7 -20.45 14.08 30.67
CA PHE A 7 -20.77 14.52 29.32
C PHE A 7 -21.98 15.45 29.37
N GLN A 8 -21.76 16.77 29.47
CA GLN A 8 -22.85 17.74 29.43
C GLN A 8 -23.37 17.78 27.99
N HIS A 9 -24.49 17.08 27.76
CA HIS A 9 -25.30 17.19 26.56
C HIS A 9 -25.55 18.68 26.29
N GLY A 10 -24.86 19.24 25.29
CA GLY A 10 -24.93 20.65 24.92
C GLY A 10 -23.60 21.27 24.48
N GLN A 11 -22.46 20.88 25.05
CA GLN A 11 -21.16 21.52 24.75
C GLN A 11 -20.33 20.82 23.65
N TYR A 12 -20.73 19.61 23.23
CA TYR A 12 -19.99 18.76 22.31
C TYR A 12 -20.90 18.17 21.21
N ALA A 13 -21.85 18.96 20.72
CA ALA A 13 -22.76 18.56 19.65
C ALA A 13 -22.00 18.12 18.38
N ASP A 14 -20.80 18.64 18.17
CA ASP A 14 -19.90 18.27 17.08
C ASP A 14 -19.40 16.83 17.15
N LEU A 15 -19.43 16.18 18.32
CA LEU A 15 -18.99 14.80 18.52
C LEU A 15 -20.13 13.76 18.45
N VAL A 16 -21.40 14.21 18.51
CA VAL A 16 -22.57 13.33 18.47
C VAL A 16 -22.61 12.46 17.20
N PRO A 17 -22.31 12.98 15.99
CA PRO A 17 -22.29 12.16 14.78
C PRO A 17 -21.31 10.98 14.85
N PHE A 18 -20.15 11.15 15.49
CA PHE A 18 -19.17 10.08 15.68
C PHE A 18 -19.69 9.01 16.63
N GLN A 19 -20.33 9.40 17.74
CA GLN A 19 -20.94 8.47 18.68
C GLN A 19 -22.09 7.69 18.04
N SER A 20 -22.96 8.34 17.26
CA SER A 20 -24.11 7.67 16.64
C SER A 20 -23.71 6.73 15.50
N LEU A 21 -22.72 7.10 14.68
CA LEU A 21 -22.35 6.34 13.48
C LEU A 21 -21.29 5.26 13.76
N ILE A 22 -20.29 5.58 14.58
CA ILE A 22 -19.05 4.78 14.68
C ILE A 22 -19.06 3.90 15.93
N GLN A 23 -19.52 4.42 17.08
CA GLN A 23 -19.46 3.69 18.36
C GLN A 23 -20.15 2.31 18.32
N PRO A 24 -21.37 2.15 17.77
CA PRO A 24 -22.02 0.83 17.74
C PRO A 24 -21.22 -0.21 16.95
N LYS A 25 -20.49 0.23 15.91
CA LYS A 25 -19.66 -0.63 15.07
C LYS A 25 -18.38 -1.01 15.79
N LEU A 26 -17.77 -0.10 16.54
CA LEU A 26 -16.63 -0.40 17.41
C LEU A 26 -17.00 -1.41 18.50
N ASP A 27 -18.20 -1.30 19.08
CA ASP A 27 -18.69 -2.25 20.07
C ASP A 27 -18.94 -3.64 19.47
N TYR A 28 -19.48 -3.69 18.24
CA TYR A 28 -19.60 -4.93 17.48
C TYR A 28 -18.23 -5.58 17.17
N LEU A 29 -17.24 -4.78 16.76
CA LEU A 29 -15.90 -5.27 16.48
C LEU A 29 -15.19 -5.80 17.74
N ALA A 30 -15.32 -5.10 18.86
CA ALA A 30 -14.71 -5.48 20.14
C ALA A 30 -15.17 -6.85 20.65
N GLN A 31 -16.44 -7.21 20.44
CA GLN A 31 -16.98 -8.53 20.80
C GLN A 31 -16.32 -9.69 20.04
N ARG A 32 -15.58 -9.42 18.96
CA ARG A 32 -14.89 -10.46 18.17
C ARG A 32 -13.37 -10.46 18.38
N GLU A 33 -12.77 -9.45 19.01
CA GLU A 33 -11.31 -9.20 19.05
C GLU A 33 -10.46 -10.35 19.63
N GLU A 34 -10.95 -11.09 20.64
CA GLU A 34 -10.21 -12.21 21.26
C GLU A 34 -9.91 -13.37 20.30
N SER A 35 -10.75 -13.57 19.28
CA SER A 35 -10.56 -14.60 18.26
C SER A 35 -9.56 -14.21 17.18
N TRP A 36 -9.24 -12.91 17.02
CA TRP A 36 -8.55 -12.40 15.83
C TRP A 36 -7.10 -11.98 16.08
N ALA A 37 -6.75 -11.52 17.28
CA ALA A 37 -5.36 -11.21 17.65
C ALA A 37 -4.42 -12.44 17.50
N SER A 38 -4.94 -13.63 17.81
CA SER A 38 -4.25 -14.91 17.61
C SER A 38 -4.09 -15.27 16.14
N VAL A 39 -5.07 -14.94 15.30
CA VAL A 39 -5.06 -15.16 13.85
C VAL A 39 -4.08 -14.20 13.15
N VAL A 40 -4.05 -12.93 13.56
CA VAL A 40 -3.14 -11.92 13.01
C VAL A 40 -1.68 -12.28 13.32
N ARG A 41 -1.37 -12.62 14.57
CA ARG A 41 -0.02 -13.05 14.96
C ARG A 41 0.44 -14.27 14.17
N ARG A 42 -0.44 -15.27 14.03
CA ARG A 42 -0.19 -16.49 13.24
C ARG A 42 -0.01 -16.19 11.74
N ASN A 43 -0.69 -15.20 11.18
CA ASN A 43 -0.55 -14.83 9.76
C ASN A 43 0.75 -14.05 9.51
N ILE A 44 1.14 -13.14 10.40
CA ILE A 44 2.42 -12.41 10.32
C ILE A 44 3.60 -13.39 10.40
N ASP A 45 3.56 -14.35 11.34
CA ASP A 45 4.62 -15.35 11.50
C ASP A 45 4.71 -16.28 10.28
N ARG A 46 3.58 -16.61 9.66
CA ARG A 46 3.54 -17.41 8.41
C ARG A 46 4.10 -16.66 7.21
N LEU A 47 3.88 -15.35 7.11
CA LEU A 47 4.42 -14.52 6.04
C LEU A 47 5.92 -14.29 6.20
N ARG A 48 6.42 -14.18 7.44
CA ARG A 48 7.86 -14.15 7.73
C ARG A 48 8.53 -15.50 7.44
N ALA A 49 7.80 -16.60 7.59
CA ALA A 49 8.31 -17.96 7.36
C ALA A 49 8.16 -18.45 5.90
N SER A 50 7.19 -17.94 5.13
CA SER A 50 6.98 -18.36 3.76
C SER A 50 7.75 -17.46 2.79
N ARG A 51 8.71 -18.05 2.06
CA ARG A 51 9.26 -17.46 0.83
C ARG A 51 8.24 -17.49 -0.33
N LEU A 52 6.95 -17.33 -0.03
CA LEU A 52 5.85 -17.43 -1.00
C LEU A 52 5.46 -16.04 -1.48
N ALA A 53 5.48 -15.86 -2.80
CA ALA A 53 5.14 -14.62 -3.46
C ALA A 53 3.75 -14.10 -3.05
N PRO A 54 3.57 -12.78 -2.86
CA PRO A 54 2.35 -12.14 -2.37
C PRO A 54 1.25 -12.01 -3.44
N ASP A 55 1.16 -12.99 -4.35
CA ASP A 55 0.38 -12.89 -5.60
C ASP A 55 -1.08 -13.36 -5.48
N ASP A 56 -1.56 -13.65 -4.27
CA ASP A 56 -2.98 -13.92 -4.06
C ASP A 56 -3.65 -12.76 -3.31
N GLU A 57 -4.63 -12.12 -3.96
CA GLU A 57 -5.54 -11.14 -3.37
C GLU A 57 -6.14 -11.67 -2.06
N PHE A 58 -6.32 -12.99 -1.96
CA PHE A 58 -6.77 -13.70 -0.76
C PHE A 58 -5.75 -13.66 0.39
N THR A 59 -4.44 -13.80 0.12
CA THR A 59 -3.39 -13.69 1.14
C THR A 59 -3.25 -12.25 1.64
N ARG A 60 -3.46 -11.24 0.76
CA ARG A 60 -3.53 -9.82 1.15
C ARG A 60 -4.76 -9.52 2.00
N ARG A 61 -5.96 -9.98 1.60
CA ARG A 61 -7.18 -9.86 2.43
C ARG A 61 -7.00 -10.47 3.83
N ARG A 62 -6.19 -11.53 3.97
CA ARG A 62 -5.90 -12.22 5.25
C ARG A 62 -4.81 -11.56 6.10
N MET A 63 -3.87 -10.86 5.47
CA MET A 63 -2.83 -10.05 6.12
C MET A 63 -3.42 -8.76 6.70
N TYR A 64 -4.44 -8.22 6.05
CA TYR A 64 -5.11 -6.97 6.37
C TYR A 64 -6.50 -7.13 7.04
N CYS A 65 -6.92 -8.31 7.54
CA CYS A 65 -8.30 -8.48 8.08
C CYS A 65 -8.70 -7.46 9.17
N PHE A 66 -7.75 -6.99 10.00
CA PHE A 66 -8.01 -5.93 10.99
C PHE A 66 -7.94 -4.52 10.37
N HIS A 67 -7.07 -4.34 9.37
CA HIS A 67 -7.01 -3.16 8.52
C HIS A 67 -8.33 -2.99 7.76
N THR A 68 -8.93 -4.02 7.17
CA THR A 68 -10.20 -3.89 6.43
C THR A 68 -11.35 -3.41 7.32
N ALA A 69 -11.53 -3.94 8.53
CA ALA A 69 -12.64 -3.52 9.38
C ALA A 69 -12.53 -2.06 9.84
N TYR A 70 -11.37 -1.64 10.35
CA TYR A 70 -11.15 -0.25 10.76
C TYR A 70 -11.04 0.70 9.56
N VAL A 71 -10.54 0.24 8.40
CA VAL A 71 -10.49 1.03 7.15
C VAL A 71 -11.88 1.18 6.53
N ASP A 72 -12.71 0.14 6.56
CA ASP A 72 -14.10 0.19 6.11
C ASP A 72 -14.90 1.13 7.02
N LEU A 73 -14.74 0.99 8.34
CA LEU A 73 -15.36 1.88 9.31
C LEU A 73 -14.91 3.34 9.12
N ARG A 74 -13.61 3.57 8.94
CA ARG A 74 -13.04 4.89 8.61
C ARG A 74 -13.63 5.45 7.31
N ARG A 75 -13.77 4.61 6.27
CA ARG A 75 -14.35 5.00 4.97
C ARG A 75 -15.81 5.40 5.13
N GLU A 76 -16.58 4.67 5.92
CA GLU A 76 -17.98 4.99 6.22
C GLU A 76 -18.11 6.25 7.08
N ALA A 77 -17.18 6.48 8.00
CA ALA A 77 -17.12 7.68 8.83
C ALA A 77 -16.69 8.95 8.06
N ARG A 78 -16.27 8.81 6.79
CA ARG A 78 -15.68 9.90 6.01
C ARG A 78 -16.53 11.18 5.94
N PRO A 79 -17.85 11.13 5.68
CA PRO A 79 -18.66 12.35 5.61
C PRO A 79 -18.67 13.12 6.94
N VAL A 80 -18.64 12.39 8.06
CA VAL A 80 -18.60 12.97 9.40
C VAL A 80 -17.26 13.64 9.66
N PHE A 81 -16.15 12.96 9.33
CA PHE A 81 -14.82 13.56 9.45
C PHE A 81 -14.67 14.80 8.56
N ASP A 82 -15.13 14.78 7.32
CA ASP A 82 -14.98 15.94 6.42
C ASP A 82 -15.75 17.16 6.91
N THR A 83 -16.98 16.96 7.38
CA THR A 83 -17.77 18.03 7.99
C THR A 83 -17.09 18.57 9.24
N TRP A 84 -16.60 17.68 10.10
CA TRP A 84 -15.97 18.08 11.36
C TRP A 84 -14.65 18.84 11.15
N TYR A 85 -13.77 18.33 10.30
CA TYR A 85 -12.50 19.00 10.00
C TYR A 85 -12.67 20.31 9.24
N SER A 86 -13.65 20.42 8.33
CA SER A 86 -13.92 21.69 7.65
C SER A 86 -14.43 22.79 8.58
N GLN A 87 -15.22 22.42 9.60
CA GLN A 87 -15.75 23.38 10.58
C GLN A 87 -14.76 23.74 11.69
N HIS A 88 -13.88 22.82 12.07
CA HIS A 88 -13.09 22.96 13.31
C HIS A 88 -11.58 22.81 13.13
N GLY A 89 -11.13 22.23 12.02
CA GLY A 89 -9.72 21.88 11.82
C GLY A 89 -9.17 21.00 12.95
N PRO A 90 -7.85 21.05 13.22
CA PRO A 90 -7.22 20.25 14.27
C PRO A 90 -7.54 20.72 15.70
N THR A 91 -8.17 21.89 15.87
CA THR A 91 -8.37 22.53 17.20
C THR A 91 -9.23 21.70 18.15
N ARG A 92 -10.08 20.82 17.62
CA ARG A 92 -10.99 19.96 18.39
C ARG A 92 -10.44 18.55 18.65
N VAL A 93 -9.27 18.21 18.12
CA VAL A 93 -8.61 16.90 18.35
C VAL A 93 -8.43 16.61 19.84
N CYS A 94 -7.95 17.58 20.63
CA CYS A 94 -7.77 17.38 22.07
C CYS A 94 -9.07 17.02 22.79
N ARG A 95 -10.19 17.62 22.35
CA ARG A 95 -11.51 17.35 22.94
C ARG A 95 -12.02 15.99 22.49
N PHE A 96 -11.88 15.67 21.20
CA PHE A 96 -12.21 14.36 20.64
C PHE A 96 -11.55 13.24 21.45
N LEU A 97 -10.24 13.32 21.69
CA LEU A 97 -9.48 12.30 22.42
C LEU A 97 -9.83 12.21 23.92
N ARG A 98 -10.32 13.30 24.53
CA ARG A 98 -10.76 13.30 25.94
C ARG A 98 -12.17 12.76 26.13
N CYS A 99 -13.03 12.94 25.12
CA CYS A 99 -14.46 12.65 25.22
C CYS A 99 -14.84 11.30 24.61
N LEU A 100 -14.06 10.77 23.68
CA LEU A 100 -14.32 9.50 23.00
C LEU A 100 -13.28 8.45 23.39
N ASP A 101 -13.67 7.17 23.30
CA ASP A 101 -12.84 6.07 23.77
C ASP A 101 -11.57 5.85 22.92
N SER A 102 -10.66 4.99 23.39
CA SER A 102 -9.39 4.69 22.72
C SER A 102 -9.55 4.02 21.34
N ARG A 103 -10.67 3.34 21.10
CA ARG A 103 -10.98 2.73 19.79
C ARG A 103 -11.39 3.81 18.80
N MET A 104 -12.16 4.81 19.24
CA MET A 104 -12.47 5.98 18.43
C MET A 104 -11.23 6.81 18.11
N ALA A 105 -10.33 6.98 19.10
CA ALA A 105 -9.03 7.61 18.88
C ALA A 105 -8.24 6.88 17.76
N THR A 106 -8.33 5.56 17.70
CA THR A 106 -7.72 4.76 16.63
C THR A 106 -8.28 5.11 15.26
N VAL A 107 -9.61 5.21 15.13
CA VAL A 107 -10.24 5.63 13.85
C VAL A 107 -9.79 7.03 13.43
N LEU A 108 -9.69 7.96 14.39
CA LEU A 108 -9.19 9.32 14.13
C LEU A 108 -7.74 9.31 13.62
N VAL A 109 -6.84 8.52 14.23
CA VAL A 109 -5.44 8.42 13.79
C VAL A 109 -5.37 7.87 12.37
N LEU A 110 -6.09 6.79 12.07
CA LEU A 110 -6.09 6.17 10.75
C LEU A 110 -6.66 7.10 9.68
N ASP A 111 -7.68 7.89 10.01
CA ASP A 111 -8.21 8.94 9.13
C ASP A 111 -7.18 10.05 8.88
N ALA A 112 -6.55 10.56 9.94
CA ALA A 112 -5.53 11.61 9.84
C ALA A 112 -4.35 11.16 8.97
N VAL A 113 -3.87 9.94 9.17
CA VAL A 113 -2.78 9.35 8.37
C VAL A 113 -3.21 9.16 6.92
N TRP A 114 -4.37 8.57 6.63
CA TRP A 114 -4.80 8.29 5.26
C TRP A 114 -4.99 9.55 4.42
N TYR A 115 -5.47 10.62 5.03
CA TYR A 115 -5.78 11.87 4.31
C TYR A 115 -4.69 12.94 4.45
N GLY A 116 -3.53 12.60 5.01
CA GLY A 116 -2.41 13.55 5.06
C GLY A 116 -2.61 14.71 6.02
N ARG A 117 -3.46 14.55 7.05
CA ARG A 117 -3.77 15.60 8.03
C ARG A 117 -2.64 15.68 9.07
N LEU A 118 -1.47 16.15 8.65
CA LEU A 118 -0.26 16.19 9.49
C LEU A 118 -0.47 17.00 10.76
N ASP A 119 -1.11 18.17 10.68
CA ASP A 119 -1.40 18.99 11.86
C ASP A 119 -2.24 18.23 12.90
N ALA A 120 -3.25 17.48 12.43
CA ALA A 120 -4.07 16.66 13.31
C ALA A 120 -3.26 15.52 13.92
N LEU A 121 -2.43 14.84 13.13
CA LEU A 121 -1.57 13.76 13.61
C LEU A 121 -0.55 14.25 14.65
N VAL A 122 0.06 15.42 14.43
CA VAL A 122 0.96 16.07 15.39
C VAL A 122 0.23 16.42 16.68
N CYS A 123 -0.99 16.99 16.57
CA CYS A 123 -1.83 17.24 17.74
C CYS A 123 -2.15 15.95 18.51
N ILE A 124 -2.47 14.86 17.82
CA ILE A 124 -2.73 13.55 18.44
C ILE A 124 -1.46 13.04 19.13
N HIS A 125 -0.31 13.05 18.45
CA HIS A 125 0.97 12.57 18.98
C HIS A 125 1.39 13.29 20.27
N ARG A 126 1.12 14.60 20.37
CA ARG A 126 1.38 15.38 21.59
C ARG A 126 0.55 14.95 22.81
N ILE A 127 -0.56 14.26 22.58
CA ILE A 127 -1.55 13.92 23.62
C ILE A 127 -1.48 12.43 23.96
N MET A 128 -1.16 11.58 22.98
CA MET A 128 -1.09 10.14 23.15
C MET A 128 0.05 9.52 22.34
N SER A 129 0.61 8.42 22.85
CA SER A 129 1.65 7.66 22.15
C SER A 129 1.09 6.99 20.89
N LEU A 130 1.87 7.10 19.79
CA LEU A 130 1.58 6.45 18.51
C LEU A 130 2.38 5.14 18.31
N GLU A 131 3.20 4.73 19.28
CA GLU A 131 4.15 3.61 19.13
C GLU A 131 3.49 2.23 19.05
N ARG A 132 2.22 2.09 19.43
CA ARG A 132 1.57 0.78 19.62
C ARG A 132 0.20 0.68 18.95
N TYR A 133 0.14 0.97 17.65
CA TYR A 133 -1.03 0.66 16.83
C TYR A 133 -0.95 -0.74 16.22
N ILE A 134 -2.09 -1.43 16.19
CA ILE A 134 -2.22 -2.75 15.54
C ILE A 134 -1.94 -2.64 14.03
N VAL A 135 -2.23 -1.47 13.44
CA VAL A 135 -1.95 -1.15 12.04
C VAL A 135 -0.66 -0.33 11.98
N SER A 136 0.27 -0.75 11.11
CA SER A 136 1.45 0.05 10.78
C SER A 136 1.03 1.38 10.15
N LEU A 137 1.27 2.50 10.86
CA LEU A 137 0.95 3.84 10.36
C LEU A 137 1.84 4.21 9.17
N VAL A 138 3.06 3.67 9.12
CA VAL A 138 4.01 3.85 8.01
C VAL A 138 3.50 3.17 6.74
N ASP A 139 3.06 1.92 6.83
CA ASP A 139 2.51 1.20 5.68
C ASP A 139 1.23 1.90 5.20
N LEU A 140 0.38 2.37 6.12
CA LEU A 140 -0.83 3.12 5.80
C LEU A 140 -0.54 4.44 5.09
N ALA A 141 0.43 5.22 5.58
CA ALA A 141 0.86 6.46 4.94
C ALA A 141 1.40 6.19 3.53
N ALA A 142 2.17 5.13 3.36
CA ALA A 142 2.70 4.73 2.07
C ALA A 142 1.59 4.34 1.09
N MET A 143 0.62 3.51 1.52
CA MET A 143 -0.56 3.16 0.73
C MET A 143 -1.40 4.37 0.32
N ALA A 144 -1.49 5.37 1.19
CA ALA A 144 -2.33 6.55 0.98
C ALA A 144 -1.62 7.70 0.25
N ASN A 145 -0.37 7.49 -0.20
CA ASN A 145 0.48 8.50 -0.83
C ASN A 145 0.78 9.73 0.05
N GLN A 146 0.91 9.54 1.36
CA GLN A 146 1.07 10.63 2.32
C GLN A 146 2.53 10.79 2.75
N LEU A 147 3.35 11.33 1.84
CA LEU A 147 4.79 11.49 2.05
C LEU A 147 5.13 12.31 3.31
N ALA A 148 4.43 13.41 3.56
CA ALA A 148 4.69 14.25 4.73
C ALA A 148 4.39 13.53 6.06
N ILE A 149 3.33 12.70 6.08
CA ILE A 149 3.03 11.84 7.24
C ILE A 149 4.11 10.78 7.40
N LEU A 150 4.52 10.14 6.30
CA LEU A 150 5.54 9.11 6.30
C LEU A 150 6.87 9.63 6.86
N GLN A 151 7.32 10.79 6.38
CA GLN A 151 8.51 11.49 6.86
C GLN A 151 8.42 11.75 8.36
N TYR A 152 7.32 12.37 8.80
CA TYR A 152 7.09 12.66 10.21
C TYR A 152 7.13 11.40 11.10
N LEU A 153 6.48 10.31 10.67
CA LEU A 153 6.47 9.06 11.45
C LEU A 153 7.88 8.45 11.59
N VAL A 154 8.71 8.55 10.55
CA VAL A 154 10.09 8.03 10.58
C VAL A 154 11.01 8.93 11.41
N GLU A 155 10.92 10.25 11.23
CA GLU A 155 11.72 11.24 11.98
C GLU A 155 11.46 11.16 13.49
N GLU A 156 10.20 11.02 13.89
CA GLU A 156 9.78 10.86 15.28
C GLU A 156 9.98 9.43 15.82
N ARG A 157 10.56 8.52 15.03
CA ARG A 157 10.80 7.11 15.39
C ARG A 157 9.53 6.34 15.79
N LEU A 158 8.38 6.74 15.22
CA LEU A 158 7.07 6.13 15.43
C LEU A 158 6.80 4.91 14.53
N GLY A 159 7.76 4.57 13.66
CA GLY A 159 7.73 3.39 12.83
C GLY A 159 8.97 3.32 11.94
N GLN A 160 9.14 2.19 11.27
CA GLN A 160 10.20 1.98 10.29
C GLN A 160 9.57 1.64 8.95
N CYS A 161 10.13 2.16 7.86
CA CYS A 161 9.74 1.74 6.53
C CYS A 161 10.03 0.26 6.35
N THR A 162 9.05 -0.46 5.84
CA THR A 162 9.15 -1.88 5.56
C THR A 162 9.11 -2.10 4.05
N ILE A 163 9.50 -3.30 3.63
CA ILE A 163 9.31 -3.71 2.24
C ILE A 163 7.83 -3.73 1.82
N ILE A 164 6.90 -3.85 2.79
CA ILE A 164 5.45 -3.77 2.54
C ILE A 164 5.07 -2.34 2.16
N ALA A 165 5.56 -1.32 2.90
CA ALA A 165 5.34 0.08 2.56
C ALA A 165 5.83 0.41 1.14
N LEU A 166 7.03 -0.05 0.78
CA LEU A 166 7.58 0.13 -0.56
C LEU A 166 6.76 -0.62 -1.63
N ALA A 167 6.38 -1.87 -1.37
CA ALA A 167 5.58 -2.67 -2.27
C ALA A 167 4.20 -2.05 -2.55
N GLU A 168 3.52 -1.53 -1.52
CA GLU A 168 2.22 -0.88 -1.69
C GLU A 168 2.33 0.45 -2.45
N ALA A 169 3.34 1.27 -2.14
CA ALA A 169 3.61 2.50 -2.89
C ALA A 169 3.91 2.18 -4.37
N ALA A 170 4.73 1.17 -4.64
CA ALA A 170 5.07 0.71 -5.97
C ALA A 170 3.84 0.18 -6.74
N ARG A 171 2.98 -0.60 -6.07
CA ARG A 171 1.76 -1.19 -6.63
C ARG A 171 0.69 -0.16 -6.94
N LEU A 172 0.60 0.92 -6.17
CA LEU A 172 -0.39 1.99 -6.35
C LEU A 172 0.13 3.15 -7.21
N GLY A 173 1.42 3.16 -7.57
CA GLY A 173 2.02 4.18 -8.42
C GLY A 173 2.41 5.46 -7.68
N HIS A 174 2.62 5.38 -6.37
CA HIS A 174 2.99 6.51 -5.53
C HIS A 174 4.50 6.80 -5.64
N VAL A 175 4.88 7.44 -6.75
CA VAL A 175 6.29 7.67 -7.14
C VAL A 175 7.09 8.36 -6.03
N ASN A 176 6.60 9.50 -5.54
CA ASN A 176 7.22 10.31 -4.49
C ASN A 176 7.49 9.51 -3.20
N VAL A 177 6.55 8.65 -2.78
CA VAL A 177 6.73 7.78 -1.62
C VAL A 177 7.75 6.69 -1.90
N ALA A 178 7.65 6.01 -3.06
CA ALA A 178 8.57 4.93 -3.41
C ALA A 178 10.03 5.43 -3.54
N GLN A 179 10.23 6.60 -4.14
CA GLN A 179 11.53 7.26 -4.24
C GLN A 179 12.08 7.60 -2.85
N TRP A 180 11.26 8.24 -2.00
CA TRP A 180 11.72 8.63 -0.67
C TRP A 180 12.09 7.42 0.20
N ILE A 181 11.28 6.34 0.18
CA ILE A 181 11.62 5.11 0.91
C ILE A 181 12.94 4.54 0.39
N TYR A 182 13.14 4.51 -0.93
CA TYR A 182 14.36 3.97 -1.52
C TYR A 182 15.62 4.78 -1.20
N GLU A 183 15.52 6.11 -1.18
CA GLU A 183 16.68 7.01 -0.96
C GLU A 183 17.08 7.15 0.51
N TYR A 184 16.10 7.17 1.41
CA TYR A 184 16.32 7.57 2.80
C TYR A 184 16.17 6.43 3.82
N THR A 185 16.01 5.19 3.36
CA THR A 185 15.88 4.02 4.23
C THR A 185 16.68 2.83 3.71
N ASP A 186 17.01 1.88 4.57
CA ASP A 186 17.75 0.66 4.21
C ASP A 186 16.84 -0.44 3.61
N VAL A 187 15.66 -0.08 3.10
CA VAL A 187 14.71 -1.06 2.54
C VAL A 187 15.21 -1.51 1.17
N GLU A 188 15.61 -2.78 1.09
CA GLU A 188 15.98 -3.40 -0.19
C GLU A 188 14.77 -3.53 -1.13
N VAL A 189 15.00 -3.25 -2.42
CA VAL A 189 14.00 -3.45 -3.47
C VAL A 189 13.94 -4.93 -3.83
N ALA A 190 12.94 -5.64 -3.32
CA ALA A 190 12.68 -7.01 -3.74
C ALA A 190 12.06 -7.08 -5.15
N ASP A 191 12.27 -8.22 -5.81
CA ASP A 191 11.69 -8.55 -7.12
C ASP A 191 10.17 -8.34 -7.18
N ASP A 192 9.46 -8.65 -6.09
CA ASP A 192 8.01 -8.53 -6.00
C ASP A 192 7.53 -7.07 -6.05
N VAL A 193 8.35 -6.12 -5.59
CA VAL A 193 8.08 -4.67 -5.68
C VAL A 193 8.09 -4.25 -7.15
N ILE A 194 9.13 -4.67 -7.89
CA ILE A 194 9.31 -4.38 -9.31
C ILE A 194 8.18 -5.03 -10.12
N ALA A 195 7.89 -6.31 -9.83
CA ALA A 195 6.81 -7.04 -10.49
C ALA A 195 5.45 -6.37 -10.24
N SER A 196 5.19 -5.90 -9.01
CA SER A 196 3.95 -5.20 -8.66
C SER A 196 3.82 -3.86 -9.39
N ALA A 197 4.87 -3.04 -9.43
CA ALA A 197 4.86 -1.79 -10.21
C ALA A 197 4.62 -2.07 -11.70
N ALA A 198 5.30 -3.07 -12.25
CA ALA A 198 5.23 -3.43 -13.66
C ALA A 198 3.85 -3.95 -14.07
N ARG A 199 3.26 -4.84 -13.28
CA ARG A 199 1.93 -5.42 -13.53
C ARG A 199 0.79 -4.40 -13.43
N ASN A 200 0.99 -3.30 -12.69
CA ASN A 200 0.02 -2.21 -12.58
C ASN A 200 0.36 -1.03 -13.51
N GLY A 201 1.41 -1.13 -14.32
CA GLY A 201 1.72 -0.15 -15.35
C GLY A 201 2.45 1.10 -14.86
N HIS A 202 3.05 1.05 -13.68
CA HIS A 202 3.76 2.17 -13.08
C HIS A 202 5.18 2.30 -13.63
N LEU A 203 5.28 2.69 -14.91
CA LEU A 203 6.53 2.86 -15.63
C LEU A 203 7.54 3.73 -14.89
N ILE A 204 7.11 4.86 -14.32
CA ILE A 204 8.01 5.82 -13.65
C ILE A 204 8.77 5.15 -12.50
N ILE A 205 8.09 4.31 -11.73
CA ILE A 205 8.71 3.57 -10.61
C ILE A 205 9.69 2.52 -11.15
N VAL A 206 9.32 1.80 -12.21
CA VAL A 206 10.23 0.83 -12.87
C VAL A 206 11.46 1.53 -13.44
N LYS A 207 11.29 2.70 -14.09
CA LYS A 207 12.41 3.50 -14.60
C LYS A 207 13.33 3.89 -13.46
N TYR A 208 12.75 4.46 -12.41
CA TYR A 208 13.49 4.92 -11.24
C TYR A 208 14.34 3.81 -10.60
N PHE A 209 13.75 2.65 -10.30
CA PHE A 209 14.51 1.52 -9.73
C PHE A 209 15.53 0.94 -10.70
N ALA A 210 15.27 0.96 -12.00
CA ALA A 210 16.27 0.55 -12.96
C ALA A 210 17.46 1.54 -12.96
N GLU A 211 17.21 2.85 -12.85
CA GLU A 211 18.23 3.93 -12.88
C GLU A 211 19.10 3.96 -11.63
N HIS A 212 18.49 3.73 -10.47
CA HIS A 212 19.16 3.92 -9.18
C HIS A 212 19.48 2.59 -8.48
N GLY A 213 18.86 1.49 -8.89
CA GLY A 213 19.03 0.16 -8.32
C GLY A 213 20.42 -0.44 -8.55
N THR A 214 20.85 -1.30 -7.62
CA THR A 214 22.14 -2.00 -7.67
C THR A 214 22.28 -2.99 -8.84
N ARG A 215 21.15 -3.41 -9.44
CA ARG A 215 21.11 -4.37 -10.57
C ARG A 215 20.11 -3.98 -11.66
N PRO A 216 20.46 -3.01 -12.52
CA PRO A 216 19.61 -2.51 -13.60
C PRO A 216 19.01 -3.58 -14.53
N ASN A 217 19.79 -4.59 -14.91
CA ASN A 217 19.37 -5.65 -15.83
C ASN A 217 18.37 -6.63 -15.20
N ASP A 218 18.46 -6.85 -13.89
CA ASP A 218 17.54 -7.70 -13.13
C ASP A 218 16.16 -7.03 -13.04
N VAL A 219 16.14 -5.70 -12.84
CA VAL A 219 14.89 -4.91 -12.79
C VAL A 219 14.14 -5.02 -14.12
N CYS A 220 14.81 -4.79 -15.25
CA CYS A 220 14.19 -4.89 -16.56
C CYS A 220 13.69 -6.32 -16.86
N SER A 221 14.48 -7.34 -16.53
CA SER A 221 14.08 -8.74 -16.73
C SER A 221 12.83 -9.10 -15.91
N ARG A 222 12.79 -8.69 -14.63
CA ARG A 222 11.65 -8.94 -13.74
C ARG A 222 10.40 -8.18 -14.18
N ALA A 223 10.56 -6.91 -14.55
CA ALA A 223 9.47 -6.08 -15.06
C ALA A 223 8.87 -6.68 -16.34
N LEU A 224 9.70 -7.12 -17.28
CA LEU A 224 9.25 -7.77 -18.51
C LEU A 224 8.40 -9.01 -18.22
N VAL A 225 8.88 -9.91 -17.36
CA VAL A 225 8.11 -11.10 -16.96
C VAL A 225 6.78 -10.72 -16.30
N ALA A 226 6.77 -9.72 -15.43
CA ALA A 226 5.56 -9.29 -14.73
C ALA A 226 4.54 -8.57 -15.62
N THR A 227 4.98 -7.93 -16.72
CA THR A 227 4.08 -7.27 -17.68
C THR A 227 3.27 -8.24 -18.54
N ILE A 228 3.63 -9.52 -18.58
CA ILE A 228 2.97 -10.55 -19.38
C ILE A 228 1.50 -10.66 -19.00
N GLY A 229 0.61 -10.34 -19.94
CA GLY A 229 -0.85 -10.38 -19.74
C GLY A 229 -1.45 -9.14 -19.05
N SER A 230 -0.63 -8.21 -18.58
CA SER A 230 -1.07 -6.91 -18.04
C SER A 230 -1.35 -5.87 -19.13
N GLY A 231 -0.65 -5.96 -20.27
CA GLY A 231 -0.81 -5.05 -21.42
C GLY A 231 -0.08 -3.71 -21.30
N HIS A 232 0.88 -3.58 -20.39
CA HIS A 232 1.64 -2.33 -20.18
C HIS A 232 2.83 -2.20 -21.14
N VAL A 233 2.51 -1.92 -22.41
CA VAL A 233 3.47 -1.83 -23.53
C VAL A 233 4.61 -0.84 -23.30
N GLU A 234 4.37 0.27 -22.60
CA GLU A 234 5.42 1.30 -22.35
C GLU A 234 6.57 0.77 -21.47
N ILE A 235 6.29 -0.17 -20.56
CA ILE A 235 7.32 -0.81 -19.73
C ILE A 235 8.16 -1.76 -20.57
N VAL A 236 7.52 -2.48 -21.49
CA VAL A 236 8.22 -3.34 -22.46
C VAL A 236 9.12 -2.50 -23.36
N LYS A 237 8.63 -1.38 -23.89
CA LYS A 237 9.44 -0.44 -24.70
C LYS A 237 10.66 0.04 -23.93
N TYR A 238 10.46 0.49 -22.68
CA TYR A 238 11.54 0.97 -21.84
C TYR A 238 12.62 -0.10 -21.63
N CYS A 239 12.22 -1.30 -21.20
CA CYS A 239 13.16 -2.39 -20.89
C CYS A 239 13.90 -2.89 -22.14
N CYS A 240 13.23 -2.95 -23.30
CA CYS A 240 13.83 -3.49 -24.53
C CYS A 240 14.62 -2.45 -25.35
N HIS A 241 14.19 -1.18 -25.38
CA HIS A 241 14.78 -0.17 -26.27
C HIS A 241 15.72 0.80 -25.56
N GLU A 242 15.31 1.37 -24.43
CA GLU A 242 16.08 2.43 -23.76
C GLU A 242 17.27 1.85 -22.98
N ARG A 243 17.14 0.63 -22.48
CA ARG A 243 18.13 0.00 -21.59
C ARG A 243 19.13 -0.92 -22.28
N ARG A 244 18.87 -1.33 -23.52
CA ARG A 244 19.66 -2.34 -24.27
C ARG A 244 20.06 -3.54 -23.40
N GLY A 245 19.20 -3.96 -22.47
CA GLY A 245 19.50 -5.06 -21.56
C GLY A 245 19.81 -6.31 -22.36
N ASP A 246 20.93 -6.96 -22.07
CA ASP A 246 21.36 -8.20 -22.73
C ASP A 246 20.19 -9.21 -22.76
N CYS A 247 19.63 -9.45 -23.95
CA CYS A 247 18.79 -10.58 -24.36
C CYS A 247 17.58 -11.06 -23.50
N CYS A 248 17.04 -10.28 -22.57
CA CYS A 248 15.94 -10.70 -21.66
C CYS A 248 14.56 -10.90 -22.33
N VAL A 249 14.44 -10.65 -23.64
CA VAL A 249 13.21 -10.90 -24.42
C VAL A 249 12.87 -12.39 -24.49
N LYS A 250 13.88 -13.29 -24.53
CA LYS A 250 13.63 -14.74 -24.62
C LYS A 250 12.91 -15.28 -23.38
N ALA A 251 13.37 -14.89 -22.18
CA ALA A 251 12.73 -15.27 -20.92
C ALA A 251 11.30 -14.71 -20.83
N ALA A 252 11.08 -13.46 -21.25
CA ALA A 252 9.75 -12.87 -21.31
C ALA A 252 8.83 -13.61 -22.30
N LEU A 253 9.34 -14.01 -23.47
CA LEU A 253 8.58 -14.78 -24.46
C LEU A 253 8.28 -16.22 -23.99
N GLU A 254 9.23 -16.89 -23.32
CA GLU A 254 9.02 -18.22 -22.75
C GLU A 254 8.00 -18.18 -21.61
N ALA A 255 8.10 -17.21 -20.71
CA ALA A 255 7.10 -16.97 -19.67
C ALA A 255 5.72 -16.64 -20.26
N ALA A 256 5.65 -15.89 -21.37
CA ALA A 256 4.39 -15.57 -22.04
C ALA A 256 3.76 -16.79 -22.72
N ARG A 257 4.58 -17.67 -23.30
CA ARG A 257 4.14 -18.97 -23.84
C ARG A 257 3.65 -19.90 -22.74
N ALA A 258 4.37 -20.01 -21.62
CA ALA A 258 3.97 -20.81 -20.48
C ALA A 258 2.65 -20.28 -19.88
N ALA A 259 2.51 -18.96 -19.70
CA ALA A 259 1.27 -18.34 -19.22
C ALA A 259 0.09 -18.60 -20.16
N TYR A 260 0.30 -18.53 -21.48
CA TYR A 260 -0.72 -18.88 -22.47
C TYR A 260 -1.17 -20.34 -22.39
N GLN A 261 -0.24 -21.27 -22.12
CA GLN A 261 -0.50 -22.71 -22.01
C GLN A 261 -1.16 -23.11 -20.68
N LEU A 262 -0.80 -22.46 -19.58
CA LEU A 262 -1.23 -22.82 -18.23
C LEU A 262 -2.59 -22.21 -17.81
N THR A 263 -3.10 -21.21 -18.52
CA THR A 263 -4.21 -20.40 -17.99
C THR A 263 -5.61 -20.71 -18.57
N SER A 264 -6.57 -20.88 -17.66
CA SER A 264 -8.03 -20.70 -17.82
C SER A 264 -8.43 -19.21 -17.94
N THR A 265 -7.58 -18.37 -18.52
CA THR A 265 -7.78 -16.92 -18.59
C THR A 265 -8.80 -16.50 -19.66
N SER A 266 -9.37 -15.30 -19.47
CA SER A 266 -10.35 -14.72 -20.39
C SER A 266 -9.82 -14.60 -21.82
N ARG A 267 -10.73 -14.66 -22.81
CA ARG A 267 -10.41 -14.47 -24.24
C ARG A 267 -9.69 -13.13 -24.50
N ALA A 268 -9.96 -12.10 -23.69
CA ALA A 268 -9.31 -10.79 -23.76
C ALA A 268 -7.84 -10.84 -23.32
N THR A 269 -7.52 -11.55 -22.23
CA THR A 269 -6.15 -11.75 -21.75
C THR A 269 -5.30 -12.53 -22.76
N LYS A 270 -5.87 -13.59 -23.36
CA LYS A 270 -5.20 -14.35 -24.43
C LYS A 270 -4.92 -13.50 -25.67
N LYS A 271 -5.86 -12.63 -26.07
CA LYS A 271 -5.66 -11.69 -27.19
C LYS A 271 -4.56 -10.67 -26.91
N ARG A 272 -4.49 -10.15 -25.68
CA ARG A 272 -3.42 -9.23 -25.24
C ARG A 272 -2.05 -9.92 -25.20
N LEU A 273 -1.97 -11.13 -24.65
CA LEU A 273 -0.75 -11.94 -24.67
C LEU A 273 -0.23 -12.15 -26.10
N LEU A 274 -1.12 -12.48 -27.04
CA LEU A 274 -0.73 -12.62 -28.46
C LEU A 274 -0.26 -11.31 -29.08
N TYR A 275 -0.88 -10.17 -28.72
CA TYR A 275 -0.42 -8.86 -29.15
C TYR A 275 0.95 -8.52 -28.57
N ASP A 276 1.16 -8.71 -27.27
CA ASP A 276 2.43 -8.44 -26.60
C ASP A 276 3.55 -9.33 -27.18
N ILE A 277 3.27 -10.62 -27.39
CA ILE A 277 4.19 -11.57 -28.05
C ILE A 277 4.51 -11.10 -29.47
N ALA A 278 3.52 -10.68 -30.26
CA ALA A 278 3.74 -10.20 -31.63
C ALA A 278 4.49 -8.86 -31.66
N TYR A 279 4.16 -7.93 -30.76
CA TYR A 279 4.77 -6.62 -30.60
C TYR A 279 6.24 -6.76 -30.21
N VAL A 280 6.53 -7.60 -29.23
CA VAL A 280 7.89 -7.92 -28.76
C VAL A 280 8.68 -8.63 -29.87
N ARG A 281 8.06 -9.53 -30.63
CA ARG A 281 8.69 -10.21 -31.79
C ARG A 281 9.06 -9.24 -32.92
N GLN A 282 8.22 -8.26 -33.23
CA GLN A 282 8.45 -7.32 -34.34
C GLN A 282 9.55 -6.28 -34.08
N ARG A 283 9.92 -6.07 -32.82
CA ARG A 283 10.82 -5.00 -32.38
C ARG A 283 12.05 -5.49 -31.64
N LEU A 284 12.40 -6.78 -31.81
CA LEU A 284 13.69 -7.32 -31.42
C LEU A 284 14.80 -6.42 -31.99
N CYS A 285 15.72 -5.99 -31.13
CA CYS A 285 16.89 -5.29 -31.61
C CYS A 285 17.69 -6.22 -32.52
N GLY A 286 18.31 -5.68 -33.57
CA GLY A 286 19.24 -6.41 -34.44
C GLY A 286 20.52 -6.91 -33.74
N CYS A 287 20.56 -6.92 -32.42
CA CYS A 287 21.67 -7.44 -31.60
C CYS A 287 21.63 -8.96 -31.42
N CYS A 288 20.55 -9.61 -31.86
CA CYS A 288 20.37 -11.06 -31.78
C CYS A 288 20.31 -11.62 -33.21
N GLU A 289 21.46 -11.85 -33.85
CA GLU A 289 21.53 -12.62 -35.10
C GLU A 289 21.01 -14.04 -34.86
N TRP A 290 19.78 -14.35 -35.25
CA TRP A 290 19.29 -15.73 -35.26
C TRP A 290 18.45 -15.99 -36.52
N ASP A 291 19.17 -16.11 -37.64
CA ASP A 291 18.86 -17.04 -38.73
C ASP A 291 20.20 -17.50 -39.35
N ARG A 292 20.77 -18.55 -38.76
CA ARG A 292 21.25 -19.73 -39.52
C ARG A 292 20.59 -20.95 -38.93
#